data_AF-A0A2H5Y9Y2-F1
#
_entry.id   AF-A0A2H5Y9Y2-F1
#
_cell.length_a   1.000
_cell.length_b   1.000
_cell.length_c   1.000
_cell.angle_alpha   90.00
_cell.angle_beta   90.00
_cell.angle_gamma   90.00
#
_symmetry.space_group_name_H-M   'P 1'
#
loop_
_entity.id
_entity.type
_entity.pdbx_description
1 polymer ?
#
loop_
_entity_poly.entity_id
_entity_poly.type
_entity_poly.pdbx_seq_one_letter_code
_entity_poly.pdbx_strand_id
1 'polypeptide(L)'
;MARYGVRTGVFNTYVADFHGATVTIFEKIAPDQPVNKPVCVDCHGVHNILPPTDENSTVMKANLINTCRRCHPEADLNFPDAWMSHYEPDPQRTPVVFAVQWFYNILIPTTVIGMLLFVSTDAWRRWGRRRRP
;
A
#
# COMPACT_ATOMS: atom_id res chain seq x y z
N MET A 1 -3.30 -16.65 -9.78
CA MET A 1 -3.46 -17.09 -8.37
C MET A 1 -4.86 -17.65 -8.07
N ALA A 2 -5.95 -17.10 -8.62
CA ALA A 2 -7.31 -17.64 -8.47
C ALA A 2 -7.48 -19.12 -8.91
N ARG A 3 -6.74 -19.55 -9.94
CA ARG A 3 -6.72 -20.95 -10.43
C ARG A 3 -6.27 -21.98 -9.38
N TYR A 4 -5.54 -21.56 -8.35
CA TYR A 4 -4.94 -22.44 -7.33
C TYR A 4 -5.51 -22.21 -5.92
N GLY A 5 -6.56 -21.40 -5.77
CA GLY A 5 -7.19 -21.13 -4.46
C GLY A 5 -6.30 -20.42 -3.43
N VAL A 6 -5.15 -19.89 -3.85
CA VAL A 6 -4.22 -19.20 -2.95
C VAL A 6 -4.82 -17.84 -2.58
N ARG A 7 -5.07 -17.61 -1.28
CA ARG A 7 -5.51 -16.30 -0.76
C ARG A 7 -4.41 -15.28 -0.99
N THR A 8 -4.66 -14.30 -1.86
CA THR A 8 -3.68 -13.27 -2.23
C THR A 8 -3.71 -12.02 -1.36
N GLY A 9 -4.65 -11.91 -0.41
CA GLY A 9 -4.85 -10.68 0.38
C GLY A 9 -3.56 -10.21 1.09
N VAL A 10 -2.80 -11.13 1.68
CA VAL A 10 -1.53 -10.79 2.35
C VAL A 10 -0.48 -10.28 1.37
N PHE A 11 -0.32 -10.96 0.22
CA PHE A 11 0.59 -10.52 -0.81
C PHE A 11 0.18 -9.17 -1.41
N ASN A 12 -1.12 -9.00 -1.70
CA ASN A 12 -1.68 -7.79 -2.29
C ASN A 12 -1.51 -6.57 -1.36
N THR A 13 -1.75 -6.74 -0.06
CA THR A 13 -1.55 -5.67 0.91
C THR A 13 -0.07 -5.33 1.09
N TYR A 14 0.83 -6.32 1.05
CA TYR A 14 2.27 -6.08 1.03
C TYR A 14 2.72 -5.28 -0.20
N VAL A 15 2.39 -5.72 -1.42
CA VAL A 15 2.83 -5.01 -2.63
C VAL A 15 2.20 -3.61 -2.78
N ALA A 16 1.08 -3.36 -2.09
CA ALA A 16 0.46 -2.05 -2.02
C ALA A 16 1.07 -1.13 -0.94
N ASP A 17 1.86 -1.67 -0.02
CA ASP A 17 2.55 -0.86 1.00
C ASP A 17 3.86 -0.26 0.47
N PHE A 18 4.47 0.64 1.26
CA PHE A 18 5.69 1.33 0.85
C PHE A 18 6.90 0.39 0.63
N HIS A 19 7.00 -0.69 1.41
CA HIS A 19 8.09 -1.65 1.27
C HIS A 19 7.91 -2.46 -0.01
N GLY A 20 6.76 -3.10 -0.19
CA GLY A 20 6.47 -3.93 -1.35
C GLY A 20 6.38 -3.15 -2.65
N ALA A 21 5.82 -1.94 -2.62
CA ALA A 21 5.79 -1.06 -3.80
C ALA A 21 7.22 -0.67 -4.23
N THR A 22 8.10 -0.35 -3.27
CA THR A 22 9.50 -0.02 -3.60
C THR A 22 10.24 -1.22 -4.16
N VAL A 23 10.09 -2.41 -3.56
CA VAL A 23 10.68 -3.65 -4.11
C VAL A 23 10.19 -3.89 -5.55
N THR A 24 8.89 -3.78 -5.78
CA THR A 24 8.27 -3.97 -7.10
C THR A 24 8.77 -2.97 -8.14
N ILE A 25 9.04 -1.72 -7.73
CA ILE A 25 9.59 -0.70 -8.62
C ILE A 25 11.04 -1.03 -8.96
N PHE A 26 11.88 -1.34 -7.97
CA PHE A 26 13.30 -1.62 -8.18
C PHE A 26 13.51 -2.86 -9.05
N GLU A 27 12.72 -3.92 -8.85
CA GLU A 27 12.75 -5.10 -9.70
C GLU A 27 12.50 -4.79 -11.18
N LYS A 28 11.69 -3.76 -11.47
CA LYS A 28 11.37 -3.34 -12.85
C LYS A 28 12.42 -2.41 -13.47
N ILE A 29 13.00 -1.50 -12.69
CA ILE A 29 13.85 -0.42 -13.21
C ILE A 29 15.35 -0.67 -13.03
N ALA A 30 15.73 -1.50 -12.05
CA ALA A 30 17.11 -1.76 -11.66
C ALA A 30 17.25 -3.17 -11.04
N PRO A 31 16.98 -4.25 -11.80
CA PRO A 31 16.95 -5.62 -11.27
C PRO A 31 18.30 -6.09 -10.70
N ASP A 32 19.41 -5.53 -11.18
CA ASP A 32 20.75 -5.87 -10.71
C ASP A 32 21.16 -5.12 -9.43
N GLN A 33 20.31 -4.20 -8.93
CA GLN A 33 20.60 -3.45 -7.71
C GLN A 33 19.96 -4.12 -6.48
N PRO A 34 20.70 -4.24 -5.37
CA PRO A 34 20.15 -4.73 -4.13
C PRO A 34 19.10 -3.77 -3.58
N VAL A 35 17.92 -4.29 -3.21
CA VAL A 35 16.85 -3.48 -2.63
C VAL A 35 16.99 -3.46 -1.11
N ASN A 36 17.20 -2.27 -0.56
CA ASN A 36 17.23 -2.07 0.90
C ASN A 36 15.82 -1.81 1.44
N LYS A 37 14.91 -2.77 1.23
CA LYS A 37 13.52 -2.74 1.71
C LYS A 37 13.15 -4.14 2.19
N PRO A 38 12.43 -4.27 3.33
CA PRO A 38 12.12 -5.57 3.88
C PRO A 38 11.17 -6.35 2.98
N VAL A 39 11.45 -7.64 2.82
CA VAL A 39 10.56 -8.65 2.26
C VAL A 39 10.01 -9.54 3.37
N CYS A 40 9.19 -10.54 3.01
CA CYS A 40 8.47 -11.38 3.95
C CYS A 40 9.38 -11.97 5.05
N VAL A 41 10.56 -12.43 4.67
CA VAL A 41 11.50 -13.11 5.57
C VAL A 41 12.27 -12.17 6.49
N ASP A 42 12.43 -10.90 6.14
CA ASP A 42 13.13 -9.92 6.99
C ASP A 42 12.33 -9.61 8.25
N CYS A 43 11.01 -9.69 8.13
CA CYS A 43 10.08 -9.53 9.25
C CYS A 43 9.76 -10.87 9.92
N HIS A 44 9.39 -11.91 9.16
CA HIS A 44 8.87 -13.17 9.70
C HIS A 44 9.94 -14.23 10.02
N GLY A 45 11.15 -14.13 9.47
CA GLY A 45 12.16 -15.18 9.53
C GLY A 45 12.04 -16.20 8.40
N VAL A 46 12.83 -17.27 8.48
CA VAL A 46 12.93 -18.31 7.43
C VAL A 46 12.55 -19.68 7.97
N HIS A 47 13.39 -20.26 8.84
CA HIS A 47 13.16 -21.57 9.47
C HIS A 47 12.57 -21.47 10.89
N ASN A 48 12.29 -20.25 11.34
CA ASN A 48 11.79 -19.90 12.67
C ASN A 48 10.54 -19.00 12.56
N ILE A 49 9.74 -19.21 11.51
CA ILE A 49 8.51 -18.44 11.29
C ILE A 49 7.48 -18.87 12.35
N LEU A 50 7.13 -17.94 13.21
CA LEU A 50 6.14 -18.13 14.28
C LEU A 50 4.88 -17.33 13.99
N PRO A 51 3.70 -17.81 14.42
CA PRO A 51 2.45 -17.05 14.26
C PRO A 51 2.56 -15.70 15.01
N PRO A 52 1.87 -14.64 14.57
CA PRO A 52 1.96 -13.31 15.18
C PRO A 52 1.39 -13.24 16.61
N THR A 53 0.76 -14.32 17.08
CA THR A 53 0.27 -14.48 18.45
C THR A 53 1.27 -15.17 19.38
N ASP A 54 2.39 -15.67 18.86
CA ASP A 54 3.45 -16.28 19.65
C ASP A 54 4.35 -15.20 20.28
N GLU A 55 4.65 -15.35 21.56
CA GLU A 55 5.49 -14.40 22.32
C GLU A 55 6.92 -14.28 21.78
N ASN A 56 7.43 -15.32 21.13
CA ASN A 56 8.75 -15.33 20.51
C ASN A 56 8.73 -14.85 19.05
N SER A 57 7.56 -14.54 18.49
CA SER A 57 7.44 -14.06 17.12
C SER A 57 8.00 -12.65 16.97
N THR A 58 8.85 -12.44 15.97
CA THR A 58 9.40 -11.12 15.61
C THR A 58 8.35 -10.15 15.08
N VAL A 59 7.19 -10.67 14.67
CA VAL A 59 6.04 -9.90 14.17
C VAL A 59 4.88 -9.83 15.18
N MET A 60 5.06 -10.35 16.40
CA MET A 60 4.12 -10.06 17.48
C MET A 60 4.11 -8.55 17.75
N LYS A 61 2.93 -7.96 17.98
CA LYS A 61 2.75 -6.51 18.16
C LYS A 61 3.75 -5.91 19.17
N ALA A 62 4.00 -6.56 20.29
CA ALA A 62 4.93 -6.08 21.31
C ALA A 62 6.42 -6.17 20.90
N ASN A 63 6.78 -7.10 20.00
CA ASN A 63 8.14 -7.30 19.51
C ASN A 63 8.43 -6.52 18.22
N LEU A 64 7.39 -6.14 17.47
CA LEU A 64 7.48 -5.61 16.11
C LEU A 64 8.38 -4.37 16.02
N ILE A 65 8.38 -3.51 17.03
CA ILE A 65 9.24 -2.32 17.06
C ILE A 65 10.73 -2.68 16.97
N ASN A 66 11.16 -3.78 17.57
CA ASN A 66 12.56 -4.23 17.49
C ASN A 66 12.92 -4.68 16.08
N THR A 67 11.96 -5.23 15.34
CA THR A 67 12.12 -5.57 13.92
C THR A 67 12.21 -4.31 13.07
N CYS A 68 11.31 -3.34 13.27
CA CYS A 68 11.33 -2.05 12.55
C CYS A 68 12.64 -1.29 12.76
N ARG A 69 13.18 -1.29 13.99
CA ARG A 69 14.41 -0.58 14.36
C ARG A 69 15.70 -1.08 13.70
N ARG A 70 15.67 -2.27 13.07
CA ARG A 70 16.79 -2.75 12.25
C ARG A 70 17.06 -1.81 11.07
N CYS A 71 16.03 -1.17 10.53
CA CYS A 71 16.13 -0.22 9.42
C CYS A 71 15.71 1.20 9.81
N HIS A 72 14.90 1.37 10.86
CA HIS A 72 14.42 2.66 11.37
C HIS A 72 14.86 2.86 12.84
N PRO A 73 16.14 3.19 13.10
CA PRO A 73 16.69 3.19 14.47
C PRO A 73 15.94 4.09 15.45
N GLU A 74 15.44 5.22 14.97
CA GLU A 74 14.73 6.24 15.75
C GLU A 74 13.21 6.01 15.84
N ALA A 75 12.70 4.87 15.35
CA ALA A 75 11.27 4.56 15.43
C ALA A 75 10.81 4.45 16.89
N ASP A 76 9.72 5.14 17.23
CA ASP A 76 9.08 5.06 18.54
C ASP A 76 8.06 3.89 18.60
N LEU A 77 7.44 3.71 19.77
CA LEU A 77 6.48 2.62 19.99
C LEU A 77 5.17 2.76 19.19
N ASN A 78 4.83 3.96 18.73
CA ASN A 78 3.63 4.22 17.91
C ASN A 78 3.92 4.03 16.41
N PHE A 79 5.19 4.04 16.00
CA PHE A 79 5.58 3.85 14.60
C PHE A 79 4.94 2.63 13.94
N PRO A 80 4.89 1.43 14.57
CA PRO A 80 4.27 0.26 13.95
C PRO A 80 2.74 0.36 13.82
N ASP A 81 2.07 1.23 14.60
CA ASP A 81 0.61 1.41 14.52
C ASP A 81 0.18 2.20 13.27
N ALA A 82 1.10 2.92 12.61
CA ALA A 82 0.84 3.53 11.31
C ALA A 82 0.62 2.49 10.19
N TRP A 83 0.95 1.23 10.43
CA TRP A 83 0.82 0.12 9.51
C TRP A 83 -0.27 -0.85 9.96
N MET A 84 -1.26 -1.12 9.10
CA MET A 84 -2.40 -2.00 9.41
C MET A 84 -2.08 -3.50 9.37
N SER A 85 -0.80 -3.87 9.45
CA SER A 85 -0.33 -5.22 9.11
C SER A 85 -0.73 -5.61 7.67
N HIS A 86 -0.90 -6.91 7.41
CA HIS A 86 -1.39 -7.44 6.14
C HIS A 86 -2.92 -7.61 6.11
N TYR A 87 -3.66 -6.62 6.61
CA TYR A 87 -5.12 -6.62 6.60
C TYR A 87 -5.65 -5.53 5.67
N GLU A 88 -6.66 -5.88 4.87
CA GLU A 88 -7.41 -4.91 4.08
C GLU A 88 -8.27 -4.04 5.01
N PRO A 89 -8.50 -2.75 4.65
CA PRO A 89 -9.40 -1.89 5.42
C PRO A 89 -10.78 -2.54 5.57
N ASP A 90 -11.26 -2.65 6.81
CA ASP A 90 -12.51 -3.34 7.13
C ASP A 90 -13.36 -2.50 8.09
N PRO A 91 -14.68 -2.38 7.87
CA PRO A 91 -15.55 -1.58 8.74
C PRO A 91 -15.60 -2.04 10.20
N GLN A 92 -15.32 -3.32 10.52
CA GLN A 92 -15.40 -3.82 11.89
C GLN A 92 -14.09 -3.62 12.65
N ARG A 93 -12.93 -3.74 11.99
CA ARG A 93 -11.61 -3.65 12.64
C ARG A 93 -10.94 -2.29 12.49
N THR A 94 -11.05 -1.67 11.32
CA THR A 94 -10.37 -0.40 10.97
C THR A 94 -11.36 0.61 10.37
N PRO A 95 -12.45 0.98 11.09
CA PRO A 95 -13.55 1.78 10.55
C PRO A 95 -13.12 3.15 10.02
N VAL A 96 -12.16 3.80 10.69
CA VAL A 96 -11.66 5.11 10.29
C VAL A 96 -10.91 5.02 8.96
N VAL A 97 -10.01 4.03 8.82
CA VAL A 97 -9.24 3.86 7.58
C VAL A 97 -10.16 3.45 6.44
N PHE A 98 -11.13 2.57 6.71
CA PHE A 98 -12.15 2.21 5.74
C PHE A 98 -12.93 3.44 5.25
N ALA A 99 -13.38 4.31 6.16
CA ALA A 99 -14.11 5.52 5.80
C ALA A 99 -13.27 6.48 4.94
N VAL A 100 -11.99 6.67 5.30
CA VAL A 100 -11.05 7.49 4.53
C VAL A 100 -10.81 6.91 3.13
N GLN A 101 -10.60 5.60 3.04
CA GLN A 101 -10.43 4.92 1.75
C GLN A 101 -11.67 5.09 0.86
N TRP A 102 -12.86 4.88 1.43
CA TRP A 102 -14.11 5.05 0.71
C TRP A 102 -14.30 6.50 0.22
N PHE A 103 -13.99 7.47 1.06
CA PHE A 103 -14.04 8.89 0.69
C PHE A 103 -13.13 9.20 -0.51
N TYR A 104 -11.87 8.76 -0.48
CA TYR A 104 -10.95 8.99 -1.59
C TYR A 104 -11.33 8.24 -2.86
N ASN A 105 -11.91 7.04 -2.74
CA ASN A 105 -12.43 6.27 -3.87
C ASN A 105 -13.56 7.01 -4.61
N ILE A 106 -14.25 7.96 -3.97
CA ILE A 106 -15.27 8.80 -4.60
C ILE A 106 -14.69 10.13 -5.04
N LEU A 107 -13.93 10.79 -4.17
CA LEU A 107 -13.40 12.13 -4.40
C LEU A 107 -12.50 12.16 -5.64
N ILE A 108 -11.50 11.27 -5.72
CA ILE A 108 -10.49 11.25 -6.78
C ILE A 108 -11.13 11.12 -8.17
N PRO A 109 -11.95 10.07 -8.47
CA PRO A 109 -12.54 9.95 -9.80
C PRO A 109 -13.51 11.09 -10.11
N THR A 110 -14.29 11.55 -9.12
CA THR A 110 -15.21 12.68 -9.34
C THR A 110 -14.47 13.95 -9.74
N THR A 111 -13.37 14.27 -9.06
CA THR A 111 -12.53 15.42 -9.39
C THR A 111 -11.87 15.27 -10.76
N VAL A 112 -11.31 14.10 -11.08
CA VAL A 112 -10.65 13.85 -12.37
C VAL A 112 -11.66 13.91 -13.52
N ILE A 113 -12.82 13.26 -13.38
CA ILE A 113 -13.90 13.29 -14.39
C ILE A 113 -14.39 14.73 -14.58
N GLY A 114 -14.64 15.46 -13.50
CA GLY A 114 -15.06 16.86 -13.56
C GLY A 114 -14.05 17.74 -14.31
N MET A 115 -12.75 17.57 -14.02
CA MET A 115 -11.68 18.27 -14.72
C MET A 115 -11.63 17.91 -16.21
N LEU A 116 -11.72 16.62 -16.56
CA LEU A 116 -11.71 16.17 -17.94
C LEU A 116 -12.90 16.71 -18.73
N LEU A 117 -14.10 16.73 -18.14
CA LEU A 117 -15.30 17.32 -18.74
C LEU A 117 -15.13 18.83 -18.95
N PHE A 118 -14.60 19.54 -17.96
CA PHE A 118 -14.34 20.97 -18.05
C PHE A 118 -13.35 21.29 -19.19
N VAL A 119 -12.21 20.59 -19.24
CA VAL A 119 -11.20 20.78 -20.29
C VAL A 119 -11.77 20.43 -21.67
N SER A 120 -12.51 19.32 -21.79
CA SER A 120 -13.08 18.87 -23.06
C SER A 120 -14.12 19.84 -23.60
N THR A 121 -14.99 20.38 -22.73
CA THR A 121 -16.01 21.36 -23.12
C THR A 121 -15.39 22.69 -23.53
N ASP A 122 -14.36 23.17 -22.82
CA ASP A 122 -13.63 24.38 -23.22
C ASP A 122 -12.88 24.19 -24.54
N ALA A 123 -12.17 23.07 -24.71
CA ALA A 123 -11.48 22.73 -25.96
C ALA A 123 -12.45 22.67 -27.14
N TRP A 124 -13.60 22.02 -26.98
CA TRP A 124 -14.64 21.95 -28.00
C TRP A 124 -15.18 23.34 -28.36
N ARG A 125 -15.47 24.19 -27.36
CA ARG A 125 -15.91 25.56 -27.58
C ARG A 125 -14.89 26.39 -28.35
N ARG A 126 -13.60 26.29 -27.99
CA ARG A 126 -12.51 27.01 -28.69
C ARG A 126 -12.37 26.53 -30.14
N TRP A 127 -12.47 25.23 -30.37
CA TRP A 127 -12.40 24.65 -31.71
C TRP A 127 -13.58 25.09 -32.59
N GLY A 128 -14.80 25.08 -32.04
CA GLY A 128 -15.98 25.58 -32.73
C GLY A 128 -15.88 27.06 -33.11
N ARG A 129 -15.28 27.91 -32.25
CA ARG A 129 -15.01 29.33 -32.56
C ARG A 129 -13.98 29.51 -33.67
N ARG A 130 -12.91 28.72 -33.69
CA ARG A 130 -11.88 28.78 -34.76
C ARG A 130 -12.39 28.32 -36.14
N ARG A 131 -13.48 27.53 -36.17
CA ARG A 131 -14.08 26.99 -37.40
C ARG A 131 -15.28 27.81 -37.92
N ARG A 132 -15.72 28.83 -37.19
CA ARG A 132 -16.71 29.78 -37.71
C ARG A 132 -15.98 30.73 -38.68
N PRO A 133 -16.47 30.86 -39.94
CA PRO A 133 -15.88 31.75 -40.94
C PRO A 133 -15.99 33.21 -40.51
#